data_AF-A0A0D0ARX1-F1
#
_entry.id   AF-A0A0D0ARX1-F1
#
_cell.length_a   1.000
_cell.length_b   1.000
_cell.length_c   1.000
_cell.angle_alpha   90.00
_cell.angle_beta   90.00
_cell.angle_gamma   90.00
#
_symmetry.space_group_name_H-M   'P 1'
#
loop_
_entity.id
_entity.type
_entity.pdbx_description
1 polymer ?
#
loop_
_entity_poly.entity_id
_entity_poly.type
_entity_poly.pdbx_seq_one_letter_code
_entity_poly.pdbx_strand_id
1 'polypeptide(L)'
;MKYDRLYQFSASPPQVGTPAPRTHALKDWGVPSSDEESFTLETLEEFLHIKLEAPRARPARKRPASQESLPDIRDCESRPTARSSTYQVSLESPTKRPRYDVASISHLIPQPHYVPGPNSSLWPLDSERLRPYRRVRPSPIAPFDLASASLFLNSVYNRAAWLIPVRGSLPWDGATCATILAPPQVLQGDDTPLPSGPAPLRDGISRITWTHHSMLHFWEFLIAIQQAKNLGPISISFHSTSSNSAFTFGPTAESGNRPVQPAQAEGSANLSDGFSDQVRHTQLEATDFIKVYHDTKYSFYLRNILDAYSYTPEVTPSERNPFGCEIAGSMTKIRLLRLARLVIFDDQYRAVLLS
;
A
#
# COMPACT_ATOMS: atom_id res chain seq x y z
N MET A 1 29.18 -2.56 -32.68
CA MET A 1 27.98 -1.83 -32.22
C MET A 1 28.42 -0.75 -31.26
N LYS A 2 28.22 0.53 -31.59
CA LYS A 2 28.57 1.67 -30.73
C LYS A 2 27.37 1.99 -29.84
N TYR A 3 27.55 1.97 -28.53
CA TYR A 3 26.53 2.45 -27.59
C TYR A 3 26.65 3.97 -27.48
N ASP A 4 25.70 4.69 -28.08
CA ASP A 4 25.54 6.12 -27.84
C ASP A 4 25.05 6.33 -26.40
N ARG A 5 25.85 7.07 -25.62
CA ARG A 5 25.54 7.42 -24.24
C ARG A 5 24.48 8.52 -24.24
N LEU A 6 23.22 8.12 -23.98
CA LEU A 6 22.04 9.00 -23.98
C LEU A 6 21.97 10.01 -22.81
N TYR A 7 22.95 10.00 -21.90
CA TYR A 7 22.94 10.87 -20.73
C TYR A 7 24.35 11.43 -20.47
N GLN A 8 24.46 12.76 -20.43
CA GLN A 8 25.64 13.49 -20.00
C GLN A 8 25.27 14.34 -18.78
N PHE A 9 25.85 14.03 -17.62
CA PHE A 9 25.69 14.86 -16.42
C PHE A 9 26.32 16.23 -16.66
N SER A 10 25.61 17.29 -16.27
CA SER A 10 26.05 18.68 -16.47
C SER A 10 27.20 19.13 -15.56
N ALA A 11 27.55 18.31 -14.56
CA ALA A 11 28.70 18.50 -13.69
C ALA A 11 29.38 17.15 -13.43
N SER A 12 30.71 17.16 -13.34
CA SER A 12 31.48 16.00 -12.86
C SER A 12 31.04 15.67 -11.44
N PRO A 13 30.74 14.41 -11.10
CA PRO A 13 30.41 14.03 -9.74
C PRO A 13 31.56 14.46 -8.80
N PRO A 14 31.25 14.91 -7.57
CA PRO A 14 32.28 15.33 -6.62
C PRO A 14 33.30 14.21 -6.46
N GLN A 15 34.57 14.54 -6.71
CA GLN A 15 35.65 13.59 -6.51
C GLN A 15 35.83 13.39 -5.02
N VAL A 16 35.34 12.26 -4.51
CA VAL A 16 35.68 11.81 -3.17
C VAL A 16 37.18 11.55 -3.19
N GLY A 17 37.94 12.34 -2.44
CA GLY A 17 39.39 12.17 -2.35
C GLY A 17 39.69 10.72 -2.01
N THR A 18 40.63 10.11 -2.73
CA THR A 18 41.07 8.74 -2.45
C THR A 18 41.47 8.67 -0.97
N PRO A 19 40.76 7.88 -0.15
CA PRO A 19 41.10 7.77 1.26
C PRO A 19 42.54 7.30 1.36
N ALA A 20 43.33 7.95 2.22
CA ALA A 20 44.67 7.48 2.55
C ALA A 20 44.57 5.98 2.91
N PRO A 21 45.49 5.12 2.42
CA PRO A 21 45.46 3.70 2.68
C PRO A 21 45.61 3.46 4.19
N ARG A 22 44.49 3.38 4.89
CA ARG A 22 44.41 2.93 6.28
C ARG A 22 44.61 1.42 6.24
N THR A 23 45.82 0.97 6.56
CA THR A 23 46.24 -0.44 6.59
C THR A 23 45.64 -1.23 7.75
N HIS A 24 44.46 -0.86 8.24
CA HIS A 24 43.78 -1.64 9.27
C HIS A 24 43.13 -2.85 8.59
N ALA A 25 43.76 -4.01 8.75
CA ALA A 25 43.16 -5.29 8.39
C ALA A 25 41.80 -5.39 9.09
N LEU A 26 40.73 -5.56 8.30
CA LEU A 26 39.37 -5.76 8.81
C LEU A 26 39.36 -6.99 9.72
N LYS A 27 39.00 -6.81 10.99
CA LYS A 27 38.75 -7.92 11.91
C LYS A 27 37.48 -8.67 11.50
N ASP A 28 37.47 -9.98 11.71
CA ASP A 28 36.29 -10.82 11.50
C ASP A 28 35.18 -10.49 12.52
N TRP A 29 33.94 -10.55 12.05
CA TRP A 29 32.76 -10.31 12.87
C TRP A 29 32.67 -11.33 14.02
N GLY A 30 32.50 -10.84 15.25
CA GLY A 30 32.36 -11.67 16.46
C GLY A 30 33.61 -11.74 17.34
N VAL A 31 34.73 -11.13 16.94
CA VAL A 31 35.86 -10.91 17.85
C VAL A 31 35.51 -9.78 18.82
N PRO A 32 35.62 -9.97 20.15
CA PRO A 32 35.36 -8.90 21.11
C PRO A 32 36.27 -7.71 20.83
N SER A 33 35.70 -6.50 20.83
CA SER A 33 36.41 -5.25 20.57
C SER A 33 37.53 -5.06 21.59
N SER A 34 38.72 -4.73 21.12
CA SER A 34 39.84 -4.38 22.01
C SER A 34 39.61 -2.98 22.59
N ASP A 35 40.13 -2.71 23.80
CA ASP A 35 40.01 -1.40 24.47
C ASP A 35 40.61 -0.22 23.67
N GLU A 36 41.37 -0.52 22.61
CA GLU A 36 41.89 0.49 21.67
C GLU A 36 40.86 0.92 20.59
N GLU A 37 39.75 0.19 20.44
CA GLU A 37 38.67 0.48 19.48
C GLU A 37 37.47 1.18 20.13
N SER A 38 37.46 1.29 21.46
CA SER A 38 36.45 2.03 22.21
C SER A 38 36.88 3.50 22.35
N PHE A 39 36.30 4.36 21.52
CA PHE A 39 36.49 5.80 21.64
C PHE A 39 35.49 6.37 22.66
N THR A 40 35.97 7.06 23.69
CA THR A 40 35.11 7.87 24.55
C THR A 40 34.65 9.11 23.79
N LEU A 41 33.42 9.57 24.05
CA LEU A 41 32.81 10.73 23.37
C LEU A 41 33.69 11.99 23.41
N GLU A 42 34.51 12.13 24.44
CA GLU A 42 35.45 13.23 24.66
C GLU A 42 36.69 13.17 23.74
N THR A 43 37.00 12.00 23.17
CA THR A 43 38.15 11.79 22.27
C THR A 43 37.78 11.86 20.79
N LEU A 44 36.49 11.95 20.48
CA LEU A 44 36.04 12.13 19.11
C LEU A 44 36.32 13.57 18.65
N GLU A 45 37.01 13.70 17.52
CA GLU A 45 37.22 14.99 16.87
C GLU A 45 35.87 15.65 16.59
N GLU A 46 35.69 16.91 17.00
CA GLU A 46 34.44 17.63 16.76
C GLU A 46 34.13 17.63 15.26
N PHE A 47 32.88 17.30 14.93
CA PHE A 47 32.43 17.29 13.55
C PHE A 47 32.67 18.66 12.91
N LEU A 48 33.46 18.70 11.85
CA LEU A 48 33.61 19.92 11.06
C LEU A 48 32.30 20.18 10.32
N HIS A 49 31.56 21.19 10.76
CA HIS A 49 30.39 21.69 10.05
C HIS A 49 30.84 22.33 8.74
N ILE A 50 30.91 21.55 7.67
CA ILE A 50 31.10 22.07 6.32
C ILE A 50 29.83 22.86 5.99
N LYS A 51 29.94 24.20 6.00
CA LYS A 51 28.88 25.08 5.53
C LYS A 51 28.61 24.75 4.06
N LEU A 52 27.52 24.02 3.82
CA LEU A 52 26.95 23.84 2.49
C LEU A 52 26.45 25.20 2.01
N GLU A 53 27.30 25.94 1.29
CA GLU A 53 26.84 27.09 0.54
C GLU A 53 25.86 26.60 -0.52
N ALA A 54 24.59 26.99 -0.38
CA ALA A 54 23.56 26.67 -1.33
C ALA A 54 24.02 27.13 -2.73
N PRO A 55 23.90 26.28 -3.78
CA PRO A 55 24.34 26.64 -5.11
C PRO A 55 23.62 27.92 -5.55
N ARG A 56 24.40 29.00 -5.73
CA ARG A 56 23.90 30.30 -6.19
C ARG A 56 23.01 30.08 -7.40
N ALA A 57 21.72 30.39 -7.24
CA ALA A 57 20.75 30.35 -8.31
C ALA A 57 21.29 31.16 -9.49
N ARG A 58 21.41 30.52 -10.66
CA ARG A 58 21.83 31.20 -11.88
C ARG A 58 20.85 32.36 -12.16
N PRO A 59 21.34 33.56 -12.48
CA PRO A 59 20.47 34.68 -12.80
C PRO A 59 19.60 34.34 -14.00
N ALA A 60 18.29 34.52 -13.85
CA ALA A 60 17.31 34.31 -14.90
C ALA A 60 17.68 35.15 -16.13
N ARG A 61 18.04 34.48 -17.22
CA ARG A 61 18.34 35.11 -18.50
C ARG A 61 17.05 35.72 -19.05
N LYS A 62 16.89 37.04 -18.91
CA LYS A 62 15.79 37.82 -19.48
C LYS A 62 15.74 37.55 -20.99
N ARG A 63 14.66 36.91 -21.44
CA ARG A 63 14.36 36.67 -22.84
C ARG A 63 13.84 38.00 -23.42
N PRO A 64 14.48 38.60 -24.43
CA PRO A 64 13.97 39.82 -25.03
C PRO A 64 12.64 39.53 -25.74
N ALA A 65 11.66 40.39 -25.46
CA ALA A 65 10.38 40.45 -26.15
C ALA A 65 10.62 40.88 -27.60
N SER A 66 10.25 40.03 -28.55
CA SER A 66 10.17 40.39 -29.96
C SER A 66 8.70 40.51 -30.36
N GLN A 67 8.43 41.69 -30.93
CA GLN A 67 7.15 42.29 -31.30
C GLN A 67 6.30 41.45 -32.25
N GLU A 68 5.00 41.71 -32.12
CA GLU A 68 3.94 41.49 -33.08
C GLU A 68 4.27 41.98 -34.50
N SER A 69 3.92 41.15 -35.48
CA SER A 69 3.26 41.61 -36.71
C SER A 69 2.59 40.43 -37.44
N LEU A 70 1.26 40.49 -37.53
CA LEU A 70 0.41 39.88 -38.56
C LEU A 70 0.28 40.91 -39.72
N PRO A 71 -0.37 40.59 -40.86
CA PRO A 71 -0.69 39.29 -41.47
C PRO A 71 -0.17 39.18 -42.93
N ASP A 72 -0.10 37.99 -43.53
CA ASP A 72 -0.59 37.87 -44.92
C ASP A 72 -0.93 36.44 -45.34
N ILE A 73 -2.00 36.37 -46.10
CA ILE A 73 -2.56 35.20 -46.76
C ILE A 73 -1.69 34.87 -47.96
N ARG A 74 -1.22 33.63 -48.09
CA ARG A 74 -0.82 33.07 -49.38
C ARG A 74 -0.87 31.55 -49.38
N ASP A 75 -1.79 31.05 -50.20
CA ASP A 75 -1.77 29.71 -50.76
C ASP A 75 -0.43 29.45 -51.45
N CYS A 76 0.26 28.39 -51.03
CA CYS A 76 1.33 27.77 -51.81
C CYS A 76 1.35 26.28 -51.49
N GLU A 77 0.84 25.51 -52.45
CA GLU A 77 1.02 24.08 -52.57
C GLU A 77 2.51 23.71 -52.70
N SER A 78 2.81 22.49 -52.27
CA SER A 78 3.97 21.65 -52.66
C SER A 78 5.35 21.93 -52.03
N ARG A 79 5.65 21.17 -50.96
CA ARG A 79 6.91 20.41 -50.83
C ARG A 79 6.85 19.39 -49.69
N PRO A 80 7.16 18.10 -49.92
CA PRO A 80 7.31 17.11 -48.86
C PRO A 80 8.65 17.36 -48.16
N THR A 81 8.66 18.32 -47.25
CA THR A 81 9.82 18.64 -46.42
C THR A 81 9.83 17.60 -45.29
N ALA A 82 10.89 16.79 -45.26
CA ALA A 82 11.15 15.82 -44.20
C ALA A 82 10.98 16.51 -42.84
N ARG A 83 9.85 16.24 -42.18
CA ARG A 83 9.52 16.74 -40.85
C ARG A 83 10.57 16.20 -39.90
N SER A 84 11.58 17.02 -39.64
CA SER A 84 12.46 16.86 -38.50
C SER A 84 11.55 16.80 -37.28
N SER A 85 11.45 15.60 -36.70
CA SER A 85 10.74 15.30 -35.48
C SER A 85 11.36 16.14 -34.36
N THR A 86 10.85 17.36 -34.19
CA THR A 86 11.15 18.21 -33.06
C THR A 86 10.68 17.45 -31.83
N TYR A 87 11.62 16.79 -31.15
CA TYR A 87 11.42 16.16 -29.86
C TYR A 87 10.86 17.21 -28.88
N GLN A 88 9.53 17.29 -28.80
CA GLN A 88 8.85 17.99 -27.72
C GLN A 88 9.11 17.14 -26.48
N VAL A 89 10.17 17.47 -25.77
CA VAL A 89 10.42 16.97 -24.42
C VAL A 89 9.25 17.45 -23.58
N SER A 90 8.23 16.60 -23.42
CA SER A 90 7.16 16.82 -22.48
C SER A 90 7.83 16.94 -21.12
N LEU A 91 7.90 18.16 -20.58
CA LEU A 91 8.30 18.43 -19.21
C LEU A 91 7.16 17.94 -18.32
N GLU A 92 7.04 16.62 -18.22
CA GLU A 92 6.11 15.99 -17.29
C GLU A 92 6.52 16.45 -15.90
N SER A 93 5.64 17.26 -15.29
CA SER A 93 5.90 17.81 -13.98
C SER A 93 6.02 16.65 -13.00
N PRO A 94 6.98 16.68 -12.07
CA PRO A 94 7.22 15.57 -11.15
C PRO A 94 5.92 15.23 -10.41
N THR A 95 5.46 13.99 -10.57
CA THR A 95 4.23 13.50 -9.94
C THR A 95 4.36 13.65 -8.43
N LYS A 96 3.45 14.41 -7.81
CA LYS A 96 3.45 14.60 -6.35
C LYS A 96 3.25 13.24 -5.69
N ARG A 97 4.10 12.92 -4.71
CA ARG A 97 3.96 11.68 -3.92
C ARG A 97 2.60 11.72 -3.20
N PRO A 98 1.80 10.63 -3.25
CA PRO A 98 0.56 10.54 -2.51
C PRO A 98 0.79 10.77 -1.01
N ARG A 99 -0.09 11.51 -0.37
CA ARG A 99 -0.08 11.70 1.09
C ARG A 99 -0.93 10.60 1.73
N TYR A 100 -0.38 9.93 2.73
CA TYR A 100 -1.08 8.88 3.48
C TYR A 100 -1.70 9.45 4.74
N ASP A 101 -2.85 8.90 5.13
CA ASP A 101 -3.53 9.25 6.36
C ASP A 101 -2.99 8.46 7.55
N VAL A 102 -2.41 9.17 8.51
CA VAL A 102 -1.81 8.63 9.74
C VAL A 102 -2.73 8.86 10.95
N ALA A 103 -3.84 9.60 10.81
CA ALA A 103 -4.76 9.88 11.91
C ALA A 103 -5.50 8.61 12.38
N SER A 104 -6.06 8.61 13.59
CA SER A 104 -6.93 7.50 14.02
C SER A 104 -8.14 7.41 13.09
N ILE A 105 -8.43 6.22 12.55
CA ILE A 105 -9.53 5.99 11.62
C ILE A 105 -10.80 5.45 12.30
N SER A 106 -10.80 5.42 13.64
CA SER A 106 -11.93 4.97 14.45
C SER A 106 -13.21 5.76 14.17
N HIS A 107 -13.11 7.03 13.81
CA HIS A 107 -14.23 7.90 13.47
C HIS A 107 -14.69 7.77 12.00
N LEU A 108 -13.89 7.13 11.15
CA LEU A 108 -14.20 6.98 9.73
C LEU A 108 -15.35 5.99 9.51
N ILE A 109 -15.41 4.91 10.31
CA ILE A 109 -16.47 3.92 10.21
C ILE A 109 -17.56 4.23 11.25
N PRO A 110 -18.85 4.33 10.85
CA PRO A 110 -19.95 4.59 11.77
C PRO A 110 -20.06 3.53 12.85
N GLN A 111 -20.43 3.94 14.06
CA GLN A 111 -20.78 3.02 15.14
C GLN A 111 -22.13 2.35 14.85
N PRO A 112 -22.34 1.07 15.24
CA PRO A 112 -21.40 0.23 16.00
C PRO A 112 -20.29 -0.39 15.12
N HIS A 113 -19.07 -0.46 15.65
CA HIS A 113 -17.94 -1.15 14.98
C HIS A 113 -18.06 -2.68 14.98
N TYR A 114 -19.00 -3.23 15.74
CA TYR A 114 -19.37 -4.65 15.69
C TYR A 114 -20.83 -4.78 15.28
N VAL A 115 -21.07 -5.49 14.19
CA VAL A 115 -22.40 -5.80 13.67
C VAL A 115 -22.62 -7.31 13.84
N PRO A 116 -23.41 -7.74 14.85
CA PRO A 116 -23.65 -9.15 15.10
C PRO A 116 -24.46 -9.77 13.96
N GLY A 117 -24.25 -11.05 13.70
CA GLY A 117 -25.05 -11.79 12.73
C GLY A 117 -26.49 -12.00 13.19
N PRO A 118 -27.42 -12.22 12.25
CA PRO A 118 -28.82 -12.49 12.61
C PRO A 118 -28.92 -13.83 13.36
N ASN A 119 -29.64 -13.83 14.49
CA ASN A 119 -29.89 -15.04 15.31
C ASN A 119 -30.97 -15.97 14.73
N SER A 120 -31.54 -15.64 13.57
CA SER A 120 -32.60 -16.43 12.94
C SER A 120 -32.04 -17.67 12.27
N SER A 121 -32.79 -18.77 12.28
CA SER A 121 -32.50 -19.93 11.42
C SER A 121 -32.44 -19.47 9.96
N LEU A 122 -31.27 -19.62 9.33
CA LEU A 122 -31.08 -19.23 7.94
C LEU A 122 -31.26 -20.44 7.03
N TRP A 123 -31.78 -20.17 5.84
CA TRP A 123 -31.87 -21.16 4.79
C TRP A 123 -30.46 -21.58 4.36
N PRO A 124 -30.21 -22.89 4.18
CA PRO A 124 -28.94 -23.34 3.60
C PRO A 124 -28.71 -22.65 2.26
N LEU A 125 -27.53 -22.07 2.08
CA LEU A 125 -27.10 -21.53 0.80
C LEU A 125 -27.13 -22.63 -0.28
N ASP A 126 -27.73 -22.32 -1.42
CA ASP A 126 -27.68 -23.15 -2.63
C ASP A 126 -26.28 -23.09 -3.24
N SER A 127 -25.44 -24.06 -2.84
CA SER A 127 -24.06 -24.19 -3.28
C SER A 127 -23.91 -24.49 -4.79
N GLU A 128 -24.97 -24.91 -5.47
CA GLU A 128 -24.93 -25.24 -6.91
C GLU A 128 -24.94 -23.98 -7.78
N ARG A 129 -25.58 -22.91 -7.31
CA ARG A 129 -25.69 -21.64 -8.05
C ARG A 129 -24.44 -20.77 -7.94
N LEU A 130 -23.67 -20.97 -6.87
CA LEU A 130 -22.48 -20.17 -6.63
C LEU A 130 -21.23 -20.96 -6.99
N ARG A 131 -20.24 -20.26 -7.53
CA ARG A 131 -18.91 -20.83 -7.77
C ARG A 131 -18.00 -20.44 -6.63
N PRO A 132 -17.31 -21.39 -5.96
CA PRO A 132 -16.32 -21.05 -4.95
C PRO A 132 -15.16 -20.29 -5.59
N TYR A 133 -14.51 -19.43 -4.81
CA TYR A 133 -13.32 -18.70 -5.25
C TYR A 133 -12.18 -19.64 -5.66
N ARG A 134 -11.57 -19.38 -6.83
CA ARG A 134 -10.47 -20.19 -7.39
C ARG A 134 -9.37 -19.37 -8.06
N ARG A 135 -9.39 -18.03 -7.93
CA ARG A 135 -8.46 -17.15 -8.67
C ARG A 135 -7.06 -17.14 -8.08
N VAL A 136 -6.93 -17.31 -6.77
CA VAL A 136 -5.66 -17.41 -6.06
C VAL A 136 -5.61 -18.77 -5.37
N ARG A 137 -4.48 -19.47 -5.48
CA ARG A 137 -4.30 -20.77 -4.85
C ARG A 137 -4.17 -20.56 -3.33
N PRO A 138 -4.99 -21.24 -2.50
CA PRO A 138 -4.85 -21.15 -1.06
C PRO A 138 -3.49 -21.65 -0.59
N SER A 139 -2.86 -20.91 0.31
CA SER A 139 -1.60 -21.28 0.97
C SER A 139 -1.88 -21.48 2.45
N PRO A 140 -1.76 -22.71 3.00
CA PRO A 140 -1.96 -22.94 4.43
C PRO A 140 -0.91 -22.18 5.25
N ILE A 141 -1.27 -21.82 6.47
CA ILE A 141 -0.40 -21.13 7.43
C ILE A 141 -0.18 -22.06 8.62
N ALA A 142 1.08 -22.23 9.03
CA ALA A 142 1.42 -23.06 10.18
C ALA A 142 0.64 -22.61 11.44
N PRO A 143 0.12 -23.54 12.26
CA PRO A 143 0.42 -24.98 12.24
C PRO A 143 -0.43 -25.79 11.25
N PHE A 144 -1.33 -25.16 10.49
CA PHE A 144 -2.14 -25.87 9.50
C PHE A 144 -1.31 -26.24 8.28
N ASP A 145 -1.57 -27.43 7.77
CA ASP A 145 -1.21 -27.87 6.43
C ASP A 145 -2.45 -27.82 5.51
N LEU A 146 -2.30 -28.18 4.23
CA LEU A 146 -3.40 -28.11 3.28
C LEU A 146 -4.57 -29.05 3.64
N ALA A 147 -4.26 -30.22 4.22
CA ALA A 147 -5.26 -31.22 4.58
C ALA A 147 -6.08 -30.79 5.81
N SER A 148 -5.41 -30.37 6.88
CA SER A 148 -6.05 -29.84 8.10
C SER A 148 -6.81 -28.55 7.84
N ALA A 149 -6.29 -27.63 7.02
CA ALA A 149 -7.03 -26.44 6.59
C ALA A 149 -8.29 -26.82 5.81
N SER A 150 -8.22 -27.83 4.93
CA SER A 150 -9.39 -28.32 4.18
C SER A 150 -10.41 -29.01 5.09
N LEU A 151 -9.98 -29.82 6.06
CA LEU A 151 -10.86 -30.43 7.08
C LEU A 151 -11.55 -29.34 7.91
N PHE A 152 -10.81 -28.31 8.33
CA PHE A 152 -11.36 -27.17 9.05
C PHE A 152 -12.43 -26.45 8.22
N LEU A 153 -12.16 -26.17 6.93
CA LEU A 153 -13.08 -25.45 6.06
C LEU A 153 -14.34 -26.24 5.69
N ASN A 154 -14.26 -27.57 5.69
CA ASN A 154 -15.40 -28.45 5.39
C ASN A 154 -16.25 -28.79 6.62
N SER A 155 -15.84 -28.39 7.83
CA SER A 155 -16.66 -28.56 9.04
C SER A 155 -17.91 -27.69 8.98
N VAL A 156 -19.06 -28.24 9.37
CA VAL A 156 -20.35 -27.52 9.40
C VAL A 156 -20.48 -26.65 10.65
N TYR A 157 -19.71 -26.96 11.70
CA TYR A 157 -19.80 -26.32 13.01
C TYR A 157 -18.70 -25.29 13.26
N ASN A 158 -17.71 -25.22 12.39
CA ASN A 158 -16.63 -24.26 12.55
C ASN A 158 -17.06 -22.89 12.04
N ARG A 159 -16.62 -21.86 12.74
CA ARG A 159 -16.69 -20.47 12.28
C ARG A 159 -15.30 -19.99 11.96
N ALA A 160 -15.22 -19.12 10.98
CA ALA A 160 -13.98 -18.50 10.56
C ALA A 160 -14.20 -17.02 10.29
N ALA A 161 -13.12 -16.26 10.19
CA ALA A 161 -13.18 -14.84 9.84
C ALA A 161 -12.19 -14.51 8.72
N TRP A 162 -12.66 -13.83 7.67
CA TRP A 162 -11.75 -13.18 6.72
C TRP A 162 -11.21 -11.90 7.33
N LEU A 163 -9.88 -11.73 7.30
CA LEU A 163 -9.19 -10.49 7.65
C LEU A 163 -8.96 -9.65 6.41
N ILE A 164 -9.53 -8.44 6.41
CA ILE A 164 -9.41 -7.47 5.33
C ILE A 164 -8.58 -6.29 5.83
N PRO A 165 -7.35 -6.09 5.33
CA PRO A 165 -6.49 -5.01 5.78
C PRO A 165 -7.06 -3.66 5.34
N VAL A 166 -7.16 -2.73 6.27
CA VAL A 166 -7.58 -1.34 6.04
C VAL A 166 -6.37 -0.42 6.04
N ARG A 167 -5.47 -0.58 7.01
CA ARG A 167 -4.20 0.15 7.06
C ARG A 167 -3.14 -0.67 7.78
N GLY A 168 -1.96 -0.78 7.18
CA GLY A 168 -0.84 -1.57 7.69
C GLY A 168 -0.61 -2.87 6.92
N SER A 169 0.13 -3.77 7.53
CA SER A 169 0.53 -5.05 6.94
C SER A 169 0.21 -6.18 7.93
N LEU A 170 -0.56 -7.17 7.47
CA LEU A 170 -0.81 -8.36 8.27
C LEU A 170 0.50 -9.15 8.46
N PRO A 171 0.68 -9.85 9.59
CA PRO A 171 1.95 -10.49 9.94
C PRO A 171 2.28 -11.78 9.16
N TRP A 172 1.51 -12.15 8.14
CA TRP A 172 1.74 -13.36 7.34
C TRP A 172 2.31 -13.02 5.98
N ASP A 173 3.37 -13.74 5.62
CA ASP A 173 4.08 -13.53 4.37
C ASP A 173 3.16 -13.70 3.16
N GLY A 174 3.24 -12.73 2.25
CA GLY A 174 2.41 -12.68 1.05
C GLY A 174 0.99 -12.16 1.30
N ALA A 175 0.59 -11.83 2.53
CA ALA A 175 -0.66 -11.11 2.78
C ALA A 175 -0.62 -9.73 2.11
N THR A 176 -1.75 -9.33 1.53
CA THR A 176 -1.86 -7.99 0.95
C THR A 176 -1.84 -6.95 2.06
N CYS A 177 -1.10 -5.86 1.87
CA CYS A 177 -1.09 -4.72 2.79
C CYS A 177 -2.10 -3.67 2.33
N ALA A 178 -2.39 -2.71 3.20
CA ALA A 178 -3.31 -1.62 2.87
C ALA A 178 -2.81 -0.27 3.38
N THR A 179 -3.18 0.79 2.66
CA THR A 179 -2.92 2.18 3.04
C THR A 179 -4.13 3.04 2.75
N ILE A 180 -4.32 4.12 3.51
CA ILE A 180 -5.39 5.09 3.30
C ILE A 180 -4.76 6.39 2.81
N LEU A 181 -5.33 6.96 1.76
CA LEU A 181 -4.94 8.28 1.24
C LEU A 181 -5.56 9.38 2.11
N ALA A 182 -4.75 10.39 2.42
CA ALA A 182 -5.23 11.57 3.12
C ALA A 182 -6.23 12.35 2.23
N PRO A 183 -7.31 12.89 2.82
CA PRO A 183 -8.23 13.73 2.07
C PRO A 183 -7.50 14.97 1.51
N PRO A 184 -7.87 15.44 0.29
CA PRO A 184 -7.25 16.61 -0.29
C PRO A 184 -7.50 17.85 0.60
N GLN A 185 -6.42 18.50 1.06
CA GLN A 185 -6.51 19.69 1.92
C GLN A 185 -6.98 20.94 1.17
N VAL A 186 -6.86 20.94 -0.15
CA VAL A 186 -7.21 22.08 -1.00
C VAL A 186 -8.15 21.57 -2.08
N LEU A 187 -9.38 22.08 -2.11
CA LEU A 187 -10.41 21.78 -3.11
C LEU A 187 -10.12 22.39 -4.50
N GLN A 188 -8.88 22.85 -4.74
CA GLN A 188 -8.51 23.48 -6.00
C GLN A 188 -7.87 22.45 -6.91
N GLY A 189 -8.70 21.63 -7.56
CA GLY A 189 -8.29 20.71 -8.61
C GLY A 189 -9.18 19.48 -8.72
N ASP A 190 -9.30 18.98 -9.95
CA ASP A 190 -10.07 17.76 -10.31
C ASP A 190 -9.38 16.46 -9.86
N ASP A 191 -8.22 16.56 -9.18
CA ASP A 191 -7.39 15.44 -8.75
C ASP A 191 -7.87 14.86 -7.42
N THR A 192 -9.11 14.38 -7.37
CA THR A 192 -9.58 13.59 -6.22
C THR A 192 -8.82 12.27 -6.21
N PRO A 193 -8.09 11.93 -5.13
CA PRO A 193 -7.37 10.66 -5.07
C PRO A 193 -8.35 9.50 -5.25
N LEU A 194 -8.05 8.61 -6.20
CA LEU A 194 -8.85 7.42 -6.43
C LEU A 194 -8.27 6.24 -5.62
N PRO A 195 -9.12 5.37 -5.07
CA PRO A 195 -8.66 4.16 -4.44
C PRO A 195 -8.12 3.20 -5.53
N SER A 196 -7.27 2.24 -5.14
CA SER A 196 -6.70 1.26 -6.06
C SER A 196 -6.74 -0.15 -5.47
N GLY A 197 -6.99 -1.14 -6.31
CA GLY A 197 -6.86 -2.55 -5.93
C GLY A 197 -5.40 -2.95 -5.68
N PRO A 198 -5.15 -4.24 -5.38
CA PRO A 198 -3.82 -4.77 -5.10
C PRO A 198 -2.91 -4.58 -6.31
N ALA A 199 -1.96 -3.67 -6.19
CA ALA A 199 -0.89 -3.49 -7.18
C ALA A 199 0.41 -4.08 -6.62
N PRO A 200 1.17 -4.86 -7.40
CA PRO A 200 2.48 -5.35 -6.97
C PRO A 200 3.45 -4.17 -6.84
N LEU A 201 4.05 -4.00 -5.68
CA LEU A 201 5.16 -3.09 -5.49
C LEU A 201 6.49 -3.74 -5.94
N ARG A 202 7.55 -2.93 -5.99
CA ARG A 202 8.90 -3.39 -6.39
C ARG A 202 9.47 -4.48 -5.47
N ASP A 203 8.98 -4.54 -4.23
CA ASP A 203 9.33 -5.53 -3.20
C ASP A 203 8.50 -6.83 -3.33
N GLY A 204 7.57 -6.92 -4.29
CA GLY A 204 6.66 -8.06 -4.45
C GLY A 204 5.47 -8.04 -3.49
N ILE A 205 5.35 -7.03 -2.63
CA ILE A 205 4.22 -6.87 -1.72
C ILE A 205 3.05 -6.23 -2.50
N SER A 206 1.89 -6.85 -2.45
CA SER A 206 0.67 -6.25 -3.01
C SER A 206 0.05 -5.27 -2.02
N ARG A 207 -0.37 -4.09 -2.52
CA ARG A 207 -1.00 -3.05 -1.68
C ARG A 207 -2.35 -2.61 -2.21
N ILE A 208 -3.34 -2.57 -1.31
CA ILE A 208 -4.62 -1.91 -1.53
C ILE A 208 -4.50 -0.45 -1.09
N THR A 209 -5.03 0.46 -1.89
CA THR A 209 -5.10 1.88 -1.56
C THR A 209 -6.55 2.27 -1.36
N TRP A 210 -6.89 2.68 -0.15
CA TRP A 210 -8.23 3.13 0.21
C TRP A 210 -8.29 4.67 0.20
N THR A 211 -9.47 5.18 -0.09
CA THR A 211 -9.90 6.54 0.29
C THR A 211 -10.93 6.44 1.41
N HIS A 212 -11.13 7.52 2.15
CA HIS A 212 -12.15 7.59 3.20
C HIS A 212 -13.54 7.17 2.70
N HIS A 213 -13.95 7.72 1.56
CA HIS A 213 -15.24 7.43 0.96
C HIS A 213 -15.34 5.97 0.47
N SER A 214 -14.29 5.42 -0.16
CA SER A 214 -14.30 4.01 -0.58
C SER A 214 -14.38 3.04 0.61
N MET A 215 -13.82 3.43 1.76
CA MET A 215 -13.85 2.65 2.99
C MET A 215 -15.27 2.60 3.59
N LEU A 216 -15.94 3.75 3.63
CA LEU A 216 -17.35 3.86 4.02
C LEU A 216 -18.25 3.01 3.13
N HIS A 217 -18.13 3.16 1.81
CA HIS A 217 -18.90 2.38 0.84
C HIS A 217 -18.62 0.87 0.97
N PHE A 218 -17.38 0.49 1.29
CA PHE A 218 -17.05 -0.92 1.54
C PHE A 218 -17.71 -1.44 2.83
N TRP A 219 -17.73 -0.65 3.90
CA TRP A 219 -18.42 -1.00 5.14
C TRP A 219 -19.93 -1.20 4.93
N GLU A 220 -20.58 -0.28 4.22
CA GLU A 220 -22.00 -0.38 3.84
C GLU A 220 -22.28 -1.62 3.00
N PHE A 221 -21.39 -1.94 2.05
CA PHE A 221 -21.46 -3.17 1.26
C PHE A 221 -21.42 -4.42 2.13
N LEU A 222 -20.55 -4.49 3.14
CA LEU A 222 -20.50 -5.62 4.06
C LEU A 222 -21.80 -5.76 4.85
N ILE A 223 -22.35 -4.65 5.36
CA ILE A 223 -23.65 -4.63 6.04
C ILE A 223 -24.76 -5.13 5.09
N ALA A 224 -24.77 -4.70 3.84
CA ALA A 224 -25.74 -5.16 2.84
C ALA A 224 -25.64 -6.67 2.58
N ILE A 225 -24.41 -7.23 2.48
CA ILE A 225 -24.21 -8.68 2.36
C ILE A 225 -24.79 -9.42 3.56
N GLN A 226 -24.54 -8.92 4.78
CA GLN A 226 -25.08 -9.51 5.99
C GLN A 226 -26.62 -9.50 5.98
N GLN A 227 -27.22 -8.37 5.64
CA GLN A 227 -28.68 -8.19 5.61
C GLN A 227 -29.34 -9.04 4.53
N ALA A 228 -28.65 -9.36 3.44
CA ALA A 228 -29.14 -10.23 2.38
C ALA A 228 -29.34 -11.69 2.84
N LYS A 229 -28.71 -12.13 3.95
CA LYS A 229 -28.92 -13.45 4.57
C LYS A 229 -28.69 -14.68 3.67
N ASN A 230 -28.01 -14.51 2.55
CA ASN A 230 -27.81 -15.57 1.56
C ASN A 230 -26.62 -16.49 1.87
N LEU A 231 -25.68 -16.06 2.73
CA LEU A 231 -24.40 -16.77 2.98
C LEU A 231 -24.31 -17.30 4.43
N GLY A 232 -25.46 -17.58 5.05
CA GLY A 232 -25.49 -17.94 6.46
C GLY A 232 -25.19 -16.77 7.40
N PRO A 233 -24.93 -17.05 8.70
CA PRO A 233 -24.78 -16.03 9.71
C PRO A 233 -23.44 -15.30 9.57
N ILE A 234 -23.49 -14.08 9.04
CA ILE A 234 -22.32 -13.20 8.91
C ILE A 234 -22.29 -12.21 10.06
N SER A 235 -21.15 -12.08 10.74
CA SER A 235 -20.90 -11.00 11.71
C SER A 235 -19.70 -10.19 11.23
N ILE A 236 -19.71 -8.88 11.49
CA ILE A 236 -18.69 -7.97 10.97
C ILE A 236 -18.11 -7.21 12.16
N SER A 237 -16.78 -7.10 12.23
CA SER A 237 -16.13 -6.22 13.19
C SER A 237 -15.06 -5.36 12.53
N PHE A 238 -14.95 -4.13 12.97
CA PHE A 238 -13.85 -3.24 12.62
C PHE A 238 -12.91 -3.10 13.82
N HIS A 239 -11.62 -3.29 13.56
CA HIS A 239 -10.55 -3.11 14.54
C HIS A 239 -9.69 -1.94 14.09
N SER A 240 -9.69 -0.87 14.89
CA SER A 240 -8.77 0.24 14.73
C SER A 240 -7.71 0.24 15.83
N THR A 241 -6.48 0.41 15.41
CA THR A 241 -5.30 0.60 16.24
C THR A 241 -5.34 1.97 16.91
N SER A 242 -4.88 2.02 18.15
CA SER A 242 -4.71 3.30 18.84
C SER A 242 -3.60 4.10 18.15
N SER A 243 -3.83 5.38 17.89
CA SER A 243 -2.91 6.29 17.20
C SER A 243 -1.55 6.47 17.88
N ASN A 244 -1.39 5.97 19.11
CA ASN A 244 -0.12 6.01 19.84
C ASN A 244 0.89 4.95 19.36
N SER A 245 0.44 3.92 18.63
CA SER A 245 1.33 2.98 17.95
C SER A 245 1.83 3.61 16.65
N ALA A 246 2.76 4.55 16.74
CA ALA A 246 3.33 5.21 15.57
C ALA A 246 3.96 4.16 14.65
N PHE A 247 3.32 3.94 13.51
CA PHE A 247 3.72 2.98 12.49
C PHE A 247 5.12 3.30 11.98
N THR A 248 6.07 2.51 12.43
CA THR A 248 7.40 2.45 11.83
C THR A 248 7.28 1.57 10.58
N PHE A 249 6.70 2.08 9.48
CA PHE A 249 6.77 1.36 8.21
C PHE A 249 8.24 1.00 7.96
N GLY A 250 8.47 -0.23 7.51
CA GLY A 250 9.78 -0.84 7.35
C GLY A 250 10.78 0.04 6.57
N PRO A 251 12.07 -0.30 6.66
CA PRO A 251 13.16 0.56 6.23
C PRO A 251 13.17 0.73 4.71
N THR A 252 12.46 1.71 4.18
CA THR A 252 12.94 2.40 2.99
C THR A 252 14.19 3.15 3.40
N ALA A 253 15.33 2.54 3.08
CA ALA A 253 16.69 2.82 3.54
C ALA A 253 17.28 4.20 3.12
N GLU A 254 16.51 5.27 3.08
CA GLU A 254 16.99 6.57 2.58
C GLU A 254 16.82 7.76 3.54
N SER A 255 16.36 7.57 4.77
CA SER A 255 16.29 8.68 5.75
C SER A 255 17.19 8.41 6.95
N GLY A 256 18.42 8.91 6.87
CA GLY A 256 19.54 8.65 7.78
C GLY A 256 19.45 9.21 9.20
N ASN A 257 18.26 9.46 9.74
CA ASN A 257 18.10 9.98 11.10
C ASN A 257 16.98 9.24 11.85
N ARG A 258 17.17 7.95 12.17
CA ARG A 258 16.30 7.26 13.14
C ARG A 258 16.96 7.25 14.52
N PRO A 259 16.25 7.66 15.59
CA PRO A 259 16.71 7.44 16.95
C PRO A 259 16.83 5.94 17.20
N VAL A 260 17.97 5.57 17.79
CA VAL A 260 18.40 4.21 18.13
C VAL A 260 17.27 3.48 18.86
N GLN A 261 16.67 2.47 18.23
CA GLN A 261 15.93 1.45 18.97
C GLN A 261 16.95 0.68 19.83
N PRO A 262 16.64 0.40 21.11
CA PRO A 262 17.53 -0.37 21.96
C PRO A 262 17.79 -1.73 21.31
N ALA A 263 19.08 -2.04 21.10
CA ALA A 263 19.53 -3.28 20.50
C ALA A 263 18.91 -4.47 21.23
N GLN A 264 18.02 -5.21 20.56
CA GLN A 264 17.61 -6.51 21.05
C GLN A 264 18.83 -7.44 20.94
N ALA A 265 19.25 -7.96 22.10
CA ALA A 265 20.41 -8.83 22.20
C ALA A 265 20.24 -10.05 21.28
N GLU A 266 21.21 -10.25 20.39
CA GLU A 266 21.37 -11.45 19.55
C GLU A 266 21.79 -12.63 20.43
N GLY A 267 20.88 -13.09 21.27
CA GLY A 267 21.05 -14.27 22.12
C GLY A 267 20.51 -15.52 21.42
N SER A 268 21.37 -16.19 20.68
CA SER A 268 21.14 -17.52 20.09
C SER A 268 20.80 -18.56 21.17
N ALA A 269 19.55 -19.01 21.20
CA ALA A 269 19.13 -20.31 21.73
C ALA A 269 17.73 -20.64 21.21
N ASN A 270 17.51 -21.91 20.85
CA ASN A 270 16.30 -22.51 20.28
C ASN A 270 15.05 -22.38 21.19
N LEU A 271 14.57 -21.16 21.46
CA LEU A 271 13.30 -20.91 22.12
C LEU A 271 12.19 -21.04 21.09
N SER A 272 11.65 -22.25 21.08
CA SER A 272 10.42 -22.75 20.48
C SER A 272 9.34 -21.69 20.24
N ASP A 273 8.83 -21.65 19.00
CA ASP A 273 7.51 -21.27 18.48
C ASP A 273 6.75 -20.04 19.08
N GLY A 274 6.69 -19.90 20.41
CA GLY A 274 5.93 -18.87 21.12
C GLY A 274 6.39 -17.43 20.89
N PHE A 275 7.66 -17.19 20.55
CA PHE A 275 8.10 -15.82 20.20
C PHE A 275 7.47 -15.35 18.89
N SER A 276 7.25 -16.25 17.94
CA SER A 276 6.66 -15.91 16.64
C SER A 276 5.20 -15.47 16.79
N ASP A 277 4.44 -16.11 17.67
CA ASP A 277 3.04 -15.77 17.93
C ASP A 277 2.91 -14.44 18.65
N GLN A 278 3.82 -14.12 19.59
CA GLN A 278 3.83 -12.81 20.24
C GLN A 278 4.13 -11.69 19.23
N VAL A 279 5.11 -11.88 18.35
CA VAL A 279 5.44 -10.90 17.29
C VAL A 279 4.24 -10.70 16.34
N ARG A 280 3.58 -11.79 15.93
CA ARG A 280 2.37 -11.73 15.10
C ARG A 280 1.24 -10.98 15.78
N HIS A 281 1.04 -11.20 17.09
CA HIS A 281 0.02 -10.51 17.86
C HIS A 281 0.28 -9.00 17.89
N THR A 282 1.50 -8.57 18.22
CA THR A 282 1.87 -7.15 18.24
C THR A 282 1.74 -6.49 16.87
N GLN A 283 2.10 -7.19 15.79
CA GLN A 283 1.91 -6.66 14.43
C GLN A 283 0.44 -6.55 14.03
N LEU A 284 -0.40 -7.49 14.46
CA LEU A 284 -1.84 -7.44 14.23
C LEU A 284 -2.51 -6.31 15.03
N GLU A 285 -2.07 -6.08 16.28
CA GLU A 285 -2.47 -4.92 17.11
C GLU A 285 -2.06 -3.58 16.50
N ALA A 286 -1.00 -3.59 15.71
CA ALA A 286 -0.54 -2.47 14.92
C ALA A 286 -1.10 -2.49 13.49
N THR A 287 -2.20 -3.20 13.19
CA THR A 287 -2.86 -3.14 11.87
C THR A 287 -4.33 -2.79 12.03
N ASP A 288 -4.84 -1.84 11.26
CA ASP A 288 -6.28 -1.61 11.16
C ASP A 288 -6.88 -2.59 10.16
N PHE A 289 -7.92 -3.32 10.54
CA PHE A 289 -8.53 -4.35 9.70
C PHE A 289 -10.02 -4.55 9.99
N ILE A 290 -10.72 -5.15 9.05
CA ILE A 290 -12.09 -5.65 9.22
C ILE A 290 -12.06 -7.18 9.32
N LYS A 291 -12.79 -7.75 10.28
CA LYS A 291 -13.12 -9.17 10.33
C LYS A 291 -14.52 -9.40 9.79
N VAL A 292 -14.65 -10.38 8.90
CA VAL A 292 -15.95 -10.88 8.44
C VAL A 292 -16.11 -12.33 8.88
N TYR A 293 -16.76 -12.51 10.02
CA TYR A 293 -17.07 -13.82 10.61
C TYR A 293 -18.17 -14.52 9.81
N HIS A 294 -17.99 -15.81 9.53
CA HIS A 294 -18.88 -16.62 8.72
C HIS A 294 -18.70 -18.12 9.06
N ASP A 295 -19.64 -18.95 8.62
CA ASP A 295 -19.47 -20.41 8.69
C ASP A 295 -18.44 -20.88 7.66
N THR A 296 -17.56 -21.79 8.04
CA THR A 296 -16.44 -22.26 7.21
C THR A 296 -16.85 -22.83 5.85
N LYS A 297 -17.99 -23.53 5.78
CA LYS A 297 -18.55 -24.02 4.50
C LYS A 297 -18.82 -22.92 3.47
N TYR A 298 -18.96 -21.66 3.92
CA TYR A 298 -19.23 -20.51 3.06
C TYR A 298 -17.99 -19.66 2.75
N SER A 299 -16.81 -20.02 3.26
CA SER A 299 -15.60 -19.20 3.18
C SER A 299 -15.22 -18.80 1.76
N PHE A 300 -15.15 -19.76 0.83
CA PHE A 300 -14.76 -19.47 -0.55
C PHE A 300 -15.86 -18.81 -1.39
N TYR A 301 -17.12 -18.91 -0.99
CA TYR A 301 -18.23 -18.19 -1.64
C TYR A 301 -18.20 -16.73 -1.24
N LEU A 302 -18.05 -16.46 0.07
CA LEU A 302 -17.85 -15.12 0.59
C LEU A 302 -16.59 -14.48 0.00
N ARG A 303 -15.49 -15.23 -0.11
CA ARG A 303 -14.26 -14.77 -0.76
C ARG A 303 -14.46 -14.31 -2.20
N ASN A 304 -15.30 -15.02 -2.96
CA ASN A 304 -15.65 -14.65 -4.34
C ASN A 304 -16.47 -13.34 -4.39
N ILE A 305 -17.36 -13.12 -3.43
CA ILE A 305 -18.14 -11.88 -3.31
C ILE A 305 -17.25 -10.71 -2.93
N LEU A 306 -16.33 -10.90 -1.97
CA LEU A 306 -15.33 -9.90 -1.61
C LEU A 306 -14.44 -9.54 -2.82
N ASP A 307 -13.97 -10.53 -3.59
CA ASP A 307 -13.16 -10.29 -4.80
C ASP A 307 -13.95 -9.61 -5.93
N ALA A 308 -15.27 -9.80 -5.97
CA ALA A 308 -16.17 -9.16 -6.93
C ALA A 308 -16.57 -7.74 -6.55
N TYR A 309 -16.33 -7.31 -5.29
CA TYR A 309 -16.61 -5.95 -4.84
C TYR A 309 -15.97 -4.92 -5.77
N SER A 310 -16.77 -3.93 -6.15
CA SER A 310 -16.32 -2.80 -6.96
C SER A 310 -16.82 -1.51 -6.37
N TYR A 311 -15.91 -0.55 -6.25
CA TYR A 311 -16.20 0.83 -5.93
C TYR A 311 -16.40 1.63 -7.21
N THR A 312 -17.43 2.47 -7.25
CA THR A 312 -17.66 3.42 -8.34
C THR A 312 -17.56 4.81 -7.74
N PRO A 313 -16.56 5.62 -8.13
CA PRO A 313 -16.45 6.97 -7.61
C PRO A 313 -17.68 7.78 -8.02
N GLU A 314 -18.24 8.52 -7.07
CA GLU A 314 -19.27 9.51 -7.37
C GLU A 314 -18.64 10.56 -8.28
N VAL A 315 -19.09 10.62 -9.52
CA VAL A 315 -18.75 11.71 -10.42
C VAL A 315 -19.56 12.90 -9.92
N THR A 316 -18.90 13.81 -9.20
CA THR A 316 -19.49 15.12 -8.90
C THR A 316 -19.96 15.68 -10.25
N PRO A 317 -21.23 16.06 -10.40
CA PRO A 317 -21.73 16.68 -11.64
C PRO A 317 -21.08 18.06 -11.76
N SER A 318 -19.79 18.08 -12.08
CA SER A 318 -19.02 19.26 -12.38
C SER A 318 -19.72 19.91 -13.57
N GLU A 319 -20.22 21.11 -13.29
CA GLU A 319 -20.92 22.05 -14.17
C GLU A 319 -21.14 21.50 -15.57
N ARG A 320 -22.35 20.96 -15.80
CA ARG A 320 -22.84 20.55 -17.12
C ARG A 320 -22.37 21.59 -18.13
N ASN A 321 -21.37 21.24 -18.92
CA ASN A 321 -20.89 22.08 -19.99
C ASN A 321 -22.12 22.34 -20.87
N PRO A 322 -22.65 23.58 -20.96
CA PRO A 322 -23.95 23.84 -21.59
C PRO A 322 -23.94 23.52 -23.10
N PHE A 323 -22.76 23.27 -23.66
CA PHE A 323 -22.54 22.85 -25.04
C PHE A 323 -22.55 21.32 -25.19
N GLY A 324 -23.64 20.69 -24.72
CA GLY A 324 -24.35 19.57 -25.35
C GLY A 324 -23.59 18.51 -26.16
N CYS A 325 -22.45 17.99 -25.68
CA CYS A 325 -21.88 16.76 -26.19
C CYS A 325 -21.61 15.81 -25.02
N GLU A 326 -22.65 15.07 -24.64
CA GLU A 326 -22.56 13.95 -23.69
C GLU A 326 -21.69 12.85 -24.31
N ILE A 327 -20.36 13.01 -24.21
CA ILE A 327 -19.48 11.86 -24.34
C ILE A 327 -19.77 11.03 -23.09
N ALA A 328 -20.46 9.89 -23.28
CA ALA A 328 -20.73 8.92 -22.23
C ALA A 328 -19.40 8.45 -21.61
N GLY A 329 -18.89 9.21 -20.65
CA GLY A 329 -17.69 8.88 -19.91
C GLY A 329 -17.92 7.54 -19.22
N SER A 330 -17.18 6.52 -19.63
CA SER A 330 -17.29 5.20 -19.03
C SER A 330 -16.96 5.32 -17.54
N MET A 331 -17.96 5.18 -16.67
CA MET A 331 -17.75 5.15 -15.23
C MET A 331 -16.75 4.03 -14.91
N THR A 332 -15.58 4.42 -14.41
CA THR A 332 -14.50 3.46 -14.15
C THR A 332 -14.80 2.75 -12.83
N LYS A 333 -15.21 1.48 -12.92
CA LYS A 333 -15.42 0.62 -11.75
C LYS A 333 -14.07 0.09 -11.25
N ILE A 334 -13.76 0.34 -9.98
CA ILE A 334 -12.50 -0.04 -9.35
C ILE A 334 -12.74 -1.27 -8.47
N ARG A 335 -12.08 -2.39 -8.77
CA ARG A 335 -12.18 -3.61 -7.95
C ARG A 335 -11.08 -3.65 -6.89
N LEU A 336 -11.40 -3.14 -5.71
CA LEU A 336 -10.44 -2.92 -4.61
C LEU A 336 -9.84 -4.18 -4.02
N LEU A 337 -10.56 -5.31 -4.05
CA LEU A 337 -10.13 -6.57 -3.44
C LEU A 337 -9.81 -7.65 -4.48
N ARG A 338 -9.80 -7.31 -5.77
CA ARG A 338 -9.53 -8.27 -6.84
C ARG A 338 -8.10 -8.80 -6.69
N LEU A 339 -7.97 -10.12 -6.55
CA LEU A 339 -6.70 -10.82 -6.32
C LEU A 339 -5.98 -10.44 -5.01
N ALA A 340 -6.67 -9.78 -4.06
CA ALA A 340 -6.10 -9.53 -2.75
C ALA A 340 -5.80 -10.86 -2.04
N ARG A 341 -4.66 -10.98 -1.40
CA ARG A 341 -4.32 -12.14 -0.56
C ARG A 341 -4.77 -11.85 0.86
N LEU A 342 -5.93 -12.39 1.24
CA LEU A 342 -6.57 -12.21 2.53
C LEU A 342 -6.36 -13.45 3.39
N VAL A 343 -6.30 -13.25 4.70
CA VAL A 343 -6.07 -14.31 5.67
C VAL A 343 -7.40 -14.75 6.27
N ILE A 344 -7.58 -16.06 6.44
CA ILE A 344 -8.72 -16.60 7.17
C ILE A 344 -8.29 -17.11 8.55
N PHE A 345 -9.07 -16.77 9.56
CA PHE A 345 -8.85 -17.09 10.97
C PHE A 345 -9.85 -18.13 11.45
N ASP A 346 -9.44 -18.98 12.38
CA ASP A 346 -10.37 -19.77 13.19
C ASP A 346 -10.94 -18.96 14.37
N ASP A 347 -11.79 -19.60 15.15
CA ASP A 347 -12.40 -19.06 16.38
C ASP A 347 -11.38 -18.82 17.51
N GLN A 348 -10.21 -19.45 17.42
CA GLN A 348 -9.08 -19.29 18.35
C GLN A 348 -8.07 -18.23 17.89
N TYR A 349 -8.42 -17.41 16.88
CA TYR A 349 -7.55 -16.38 16.30
C TYR A 349 -6.26 -16.92 15.66
N ARG A 350 -6.24 -18.20 15.27
CA ARG A 350 -5.13 -18.78 14.52
C ARG A 350 -5.38 -18.60 13.03
N ALA A 351 -4.34 -18.20 12.31
CA ALA A 351 -4.39 -18.09 10.86
C ALA A 351 -4.38 -19.50 10.24
N VAL A 352 -5.39 -19.80 9.42
CA VAL A 352 -5.55 -21.12 8.80
C VAL A 352 -4.95 -21.15 7.41
N LEU A 353 -5.30 -20.17 6.56
CA LEU A 353 -4.75 -20.04 5.22
C LEU A 353 -4.76 -18.60 4.70
N LEU A 354 -3.99 -18.39 3.65
CA LEU A 354 -3.95 -17.19 2.83
C LEU A 354 -4.55 -17.50 1.45
N SER A 355 -5.57 -16.75 1.03
CA SER A 355 -6.25 -16.94 -0.26
C SER A 355 -6.52 -15.63 -0.98
#